data_AF-A0A3C1WRR2-F1
#
_entry.id   AF-A0A3C1WRR2-F1
#
_cell.length_a   1.000
_cell.length_b   1.000
_cell.length_c   1.000
_cell.angle_alpha   90.00
_cell.angle_beta   90.00
_cell.angle_gamma   90.00
#
_symmetry.space_group_name_H-M   'P 1'
#
loop_
_entity.id
_entity.type
_entity.pdbx_description
1 polymer ?
#
loop_
_entity_poly.entity_id
_entity_poly.type
_entity_poly.pdbx_seq_one_letter_code
_entity_poly.pdbx_strand_id
1 'polypeptide(L)'
;MTRDYEQALHDMDHFVKGFNDYHLPARYSHPVVIEMLRRIILEGRAETIDEALSVLKQDLKDADNTKVVSREVYEQIVTVKPMFTVADYK
;
A
#
# COMPACT_ATOMS: atom_id res chain seq x y z
N MET A 1 -5.83 -19.66 -16.40
CA MET A 1 -4.77 -18.98 -15.63
C MET A 1 -5.29 -17.83 -14.75
N THR A 2 -6.36 -17.10 -15.12
CA THR A 2 -6.91 -16.01 -14.28
C THR A 2 -7.68 -16.50 -13.03
N ARG A 3 -8.41 -17.61 -13.14
CA ARG A 3 -9.27 -18.12 -12.05
C ARG A 3 -8.50 -18.55 -10.80
N ASP A 4 -7.37 -19.21 -10.98
CA ASP A 4 -6.55 -19.71 -9.85
C ASP A 4 -5.86 -18.56 -9.11
N TYR A 5 -5.48 -17.49 -9.83
CA TYR A 5 -4.89 -16.28 -9.26
C TYR A 5 -5.91 -15.48 -8.44
N GLU A 6 -7.11 -15.27 -8.98
CA GLU A 6 -8.20 -14.60 -8.26
C GLU A 6 -8.62 -15.39 -7.01
N GLN A 7 -8.66 -16.72 -7.10
CA GLN A 7 -8.94 -17.57 -5.95
C GLN A 7 -7.84 -17.47 -4.89
N ALA A 8 -6.57 -17.49 -5.28
CA ALA A 8 -5.46 -17.33 -4.35
C ALA A 8 -5.49 -15.96 -3.64
N LEU A 9 -5.81 -14.88 -4.35
CA LEU A 9 -5.99 -13.55 -3.76
C LEU A 9 -7.16 -13.52 -2.77
N HIS A 10 -8.29 -14.13 -3.14
CA HIS A 10 -9.46 -14.23 -2.26
C HIS A 10 -9.14 -15.00 -0.98
N ASP A 11 -8.45 -16.13 -1.08
CA ASP A 11 -8.11 -16.97 0.06
C ASP A 11 -7.13 -16.26 1.01
N MET A 12 -6.17 -15.49 0.45
CA MET A 12 -5.27 -14.63 1.23
C MET A 12 -6.02 -13.51 1.96
N ASP A 13 -6.89 -12.77 1.26
CA ASP A 13 -7.69 -11.70 1.89
C ASP A 13 -8.64 -12.28 2.94
N HIS A 14 -9.22 -13.46 2.72
CA HIS A 14 -10.07 -14.14 3.69
C HIS A 14 -9.29 -14.56 4.95
N PHE A 15 -8.10 -15.14 4.78
CA PHE A 15 -7.22 -15.51 5.89
C PHE A 15 -6.87 -14.30 6.75
N VAL A 16 -6.52 -13.19 6.10
CA VAL A 16 -6.12 -11.94 6.77
C VAL A 16 -7.30 -11.27 7.49
N LYS A 17 -8.52 -11.33 6.93
CA LYS A 17 -9.74 -10.86 7.61
C LYS A 17 -10.09 -11.63 8.87
N GLY A 18 -9.52 -12.83 9.07
CA GLY A 18 -9.64 -13.58 10.32
C GLY A 18 -8.97 -12.87 11.51
N PHE A 19 -8.08 -11.90 11.27
CA PHE A 19 -7.47 -11.06 12.30
C PHE A 19 -8.33 -9.80 12.49
N ASN A 20 -8.95 -9.68 13.67
CA ASN A 20 -9.95 -8.64 13.97
C ASN A 20 -9.41 -7.20 13.85
N ASP A 21 -8.09 -7.02 13.98
CA ASP A 21 -7.42 -5.70 13.97
C ASP A 21 -6.66 -5.42 12.66
N TYR A 22 -6.84 -6.25 11.63
CA TYR A 22 -6.11 -6.09 10.38
C TYR A 22 -6.90 -5.26 9.35
N HIS A 23 -6.42 -4.04 9.11
CA HIS A 23 -7.11 -3.05 8.27
C HIS A 23 -6.61 -2.97 6.82
N LEU A 24 -5.55 -3.72 6.45
CA LEU A 24 -4.96 -3.64 5.11
C LEU A 24 -5.36 -4.80 4.22
N PRO A 25 -5.46 -4.61 2.90
CA PRO A 25 -5.52 -5.73 1.96
C PRO A 25 -4.24 -6.58 2.02
N ALA A 26 -4.35 -7.91 1.88
CA ALA A 26 -3.21 -8.82 1.93
C ALA A 26 -2.13 -8.42 0.90
N ARG A 27 -2.56 -7.98 -0.28
CA ARG A 27 -1.70 -7.48 -1.37
C ARG A 27 -0.85 -6.25 -1.05
N TYR A 28 -1.23 -5.45 -0.05
CA TYR A 28 -0.50 -4.24 0.35
C TYR A 28 0.21 -4.38 1.70
N SER A 29 0.24 -5.59 2.24
CA SER A 29 0.75 -5.91 3.58
C SER A 29 2.28 -5.93 3.69
N HIS A 30 2.98 -5.15 2.87
CA HIS A 30 4.43 -5.08 2.88
C HIS A 30 4.92 -4.18 4.04
N PRO A 31 6.00 -4.54 4.77
CA PRO A 31 6.49 -3.76 5.91
C PRO A 31 6.76 -2.28 5.57
N VAL A 32 7.29 -2.00 4.37
CA VAL A 32 7.53 -0.62 3.90
C VAL A 32 6.23 0.17 3.76
N VAL A 33 5.14 -0.46 3.33
CA VAL A 33 3.82 0.20 3.25
C VAL A 33 3.36 0.60 4.65
N ILE A 34 3.50 -0.28 5.64
CA ILE A 34 3.12 0.00 7.03
C ILE A 34 3.93 1.19 7.59
N GLU A 35 5.23 1.26 7.32
CA GLU A 35 6.07 2.40 7.73
C GLU A 35 5.66 3.71 7.03
N MET A 36 5.29 3.66 5.74
CA MET A 36 4.77 4.83 5.03
C MET A 36 3.43 5.30 5.57
N LEU A 37 2.50 4.37 5.88
CA LEU A 37 1.21 4.71 6.50
C LEU A 37 1.41 5.35 7.87
N ARG A 38 2.32 4.79 8.69
CA ARG A 38 2.70 5.39 9.97
C ARG A 38 3.23 6.81 9.78
N ARG A 39 4.11 7.05 8.82
CA ARG A 39 4.61 8.41 8.51
C ARG A 39 3.48 9.36 8.13
N ILE A 40 2.56 8.95 7.25
CA ILE A 40 1.40 9.77 6.83
C ILE A 40 0.54 10.18 8.03
N ILE A 41 0.28 9.26 8.96
CA ILE A 41 -0.48 9.55 10.19
C ILE A 41 0.31 10.49 11.11
N LEU A 42 1.61 10.24 11.32
CA LEU A 42 2.46 11.09 12.15
C LEU A 42 2.62 12.51 11.59
N GLU A 43 2.56 12.67 10.27
CA GLU A 43 2.55 13.95 9.58
C GLU A 43 1.20 14.68 9.66
N GLY A 44 0.15 14.03 10.23
CA GLY A 44 -1.19 14.59 10.34
C GLY A 44 -1.94 14.67 9.01
N ARG A 45 -1.52 13.89 7.99
CA ARG A 45 -2.15 13.86 6.67
C ARG A 45 -3.35 12.90 6.61
N ALA A 46 -3.52 12.05 7.63
CA ALA A 46 -4.63 11.12 7.80
C ALA A 46 -4.85 10.78 9.29
N GLU A 47 -6.08 10.48 9.69
CA GLU A 47 -6.42 10.08 11.06
C GLU A 47 -6.62 8.57 11.20
N THR A 48 -6.96 7.89 10.10
CA THR A 48 -7.19 6.44 10.06
C THR A 48 -6.24 5.73 9.09
N ILE A 49 -6.09 4.41 9.25
CA ILE A 49 -5.27 3.58 8.36
C ILE A 49 -5.82 3.60 6.92
N ASP A 50 -7.14 3.60 6.75
CA ASP A 50 -7.79 3.62 5.44
C ASP A 50 -7.60 4.95 4.71
N GLU A 51 -7.67 6.06 5.44
CA GLU A 51 -7.32 7.39 4.93
C GLU A 51 -5.84 7.45 4.56
N ALA A 52 -4.95 6.95 5.42
CA ALA A 52 -3.51 6.94 5.15
C ALA A 52 -3.20 6.12 3.90
N LEU A 53 -3.90 5.00 3.68
CA LEU A 53 -3.76 4.19 2.48
C LEU A 53 -4.25 4.93 1.23
N SER A 54 -5.33 5.71 1.35
CA SER A 54 -5.84 6.53 0.26
C SER A 54 -4.86 7.64 -0.12
N VAL A 55 -4.27 8.31 0.89
CA VAL A 55 -3.21 9.31 0.69
C VAL A 55 -1.96 8.67 0.06
N LEU A 56 -1.54 7.50 0.54
CA LEU A 56 -0.40 6.78 -0.05
C LEU A 56 -0.66 6.40 -1.52
N LYS A 57 -1.87 5.93 -1.85
CA LYS A 57 -2.25 5.64 -3.24
C LYS A 57 -2.16 6.89 -4.12
N GLN A 58 -2.56 8.05 -3.62
CA GLN A 58 -2.42 9.32 -4.34
C GLN A 58 -0.95 9.72 -4.49
N ASP A 59 -0.17 9.67 -3.41
CA ASP A 59 1.27 10.00 -3.43
C ASP A 59 2.05 9.14 -4.42
N LEU A 60 1.73 7.84 -4.52
CA LEU A 60 2.37 6.94 -5.47
C LEU A 60 1.97 7.19 -6.93
N LYS A 61 0.72 7.63 -7.16
CA LYS A 61 0.25 8.06 -8.49
C LYS A 61 0.95 9.35 -8.91
N ASP A 62 1.08 10.30 -7.99
CA ASP A 62 1.71 11.61 -8.22
C ASP A 62 3.24 11.57 -8.15
N ALA A 63 3.84 10.44 -7.76
CA ALA A 63 5.27 10.23 -7.72
C ALA A 63 5.83 10.09 -9.15
N ASP A 64 6.03 11.23 -9.80
CA ASP A 64 6.75 11.34 -11.07
C ASP A 64 8.26 11.55 -10.87
N ASN A 65 9.04 11.23 -11.90
CA ASN A 65 10.51 11.34 -11.93
C ASN A 65 11.05 12.77 -11.69
N THR A 66 10.19 13.77 -11.60
CA THR A 66 10.50 15.18 -11.37
C THR A 66 10.43 15.61 -9.90
N LYS A 67 9.89 14.77 -9.01
CA LYS A 67 9.75 15.11 -7.58
C LYS A 67 11.07 14.85 -6.85
N VAL A 68 11.69 15.91 -6.34
CA VAL A 68 12.93 15.81 -5.55
C VAL A 68 12.58 15.20 -4.19
N VAL A 69 12.99 13.95 -3.98
CA VAL A 69 12.82 13.20 -2.72
C VAL A 69 14.18 12.75 -2.19
N SER A 70 14.25 12.40 -0.91
CA SER A 70 15.46 11.79 -0.35
C SER A 70 15.69 10.41 -0.98
N ARG A 71 16.94 9.95 -0.99
CA ARG A 71 17.29 8.62 -1.50
C ARG A 71 16.50 7.50 -0.82
N GLU A 72 16.31 7.60 0.50
CA GLU A 72 15.54 6.63 1.28
C GLU A 72 14.07 6.59 0.84
N VAL A 73 13.45 7.75 0.62
CA VAL A 73 12.06 7.83 0.14
C VAL A 73 11.95 7.29 -1.29
N TYR A 74 12.93 7.57 -2.15
CA TYR A 74 12.97 7.01 -3.50
C TYR A 74 13.04 5.47 -3.49
N GLU A 75 13.92 4.89 -2.67
CA GLU A 75 14.06 3.43 -2.52
C GLU A 75 12.75 2.79 -2.02
N GLN A 76 12.04 3.43 -1.09
CA GLN A 76 10.71 2.99 -0.65
C GLN A 76 9.67 3.03 -1.76
N ILE A 77 9.57 4.14 -2.51
CA ILE A 77 8.62 4.30 -3.61
C ILE A 77 8.86 3.24 -4.69
N VAL A 78 10.11 3.05 -5.12
CA VAL A 78 10.44 2.03 -6.14
C VAL A 78 10.12 0.62 -5.65
N THR A 79 10.26 0.35 -4.35
CA THR A 79 9.92 -0.95 -3.75
C THR A 79 8.41 -1.22 -3.79
N VAL A 80 7.58 -0.24 -3.43
CA VAL A 80 6.13 -0.46 -3.24
C VAL A 80 5.29 -0.14 -4.48
N LYS A 81 5.65 0.88 -5.28
CA LYS A 81 4.86 1.34 -6.44
C LYS A 81 4.49 0.22 -7.43
N PRO A 82 5.36 -0.77 -7.73
CA PRO A 82 4.98 -1.90 -8.57
C PRO A 82 3.80 -2.71 -8.01
N MET A 83 3.74 -2.93 -6.69
CA MET A 83 2.66 -3.68 -6.04
C MET A 83 1.30 -2.97 -6.19
N PHE A 84 1.30 -1.64 -6.06
CA PHE A 84 0.10 -0.82 -6.27
C PHE A 84 -0.31 -0.78 -7.73
N THR A 85 0.67 -0.70 -8.64
CA THR A 85 0.44 -0.66 -10.09
C THR A 85 -0.14 -1.98 -10.61
N VAL A 86 0.40 -3.12 -10.19
CA VAL A 86 -0.10 -4.46 -10.59
C VAL A 86 -1.54 -4.67 -10.09
N ALA A 87 -1.86 -4.15 -8.91
CA ALA A 87 -3.20 -4.21 -8.34
C ALA A 87 -4.14 -3.11 -8.87
N ASP A 88 -3.71 -2.28 -9.83
CA ASP A 88 -4.49 -1.16 -10.39
C ASP A 88 -5.02 -0.20 -9.31
N TYR A 89 -4.27 -0.07 -8.21
CA TYR A 89 -4.64 0.72 -7.02
C TYR A 89 -6.02 0.34 -6.42
N LYS A 90 -6.52 -0.87 -6.69
CA LYS A 90 -7.80 -1.38 -6.19
C LYS A 90 -7.79 -1.69 -4.70
#